data_AF-A0A6G1RXA1-F1
#
_entry.id   AF-A0A6G1RXA1-F1
#
_cell.length_a   1.000
_cell.length_b   1.000
_cell.length_c   1.000
_cell.angle_alpha   90.00
_cell.angle_beta   90.00
_cell.angle_gamma   90.00
#
_symmetry.space_group_name_H-M   'P 1'
#
loop_
_entity.id
_entity.type
_entity.pdbx_description
1 polymer ?
#
loop_
_entity_poly.entity_id
_entity_poly.type
_entity_poly.pdbx_seq_one_letter_code
_entity_poly.pdbx_strand_id
1 'polypeptide(L)'
;FLFLLLTCLQQFFGEGLQEFSETAWRGSLWVNIGLVQIQVWLPYTRFDPAVKREYKLKYAKEELYQLECEWKMNDFSSQLHTGRSIEDEALSNYIHPHLRLLHERIQRLKEQISSLSRKKAFRPPAPHYDCLYQEAHQYINSIARVSSVQDLLARLLQFLRGERPKSLQAIQNLLNEEASWQQSHHQFRKHLTEEYAVFPDAIIPLQAGILQLQHGMRLVASEVCAALRSFVRPADLTNLLAALLAFPSVGCAFPTYLAHAEILCSVNSVEVLRGLKKFSLKHSDSESEGAEQPCPTLEQLLVNALLHLRCHVLSRGEMDQNSLQLFRHLCQAIINEWDEQERCAQEREAMESSLYRYRSKSHGKGLSEEEEDEKEFRRRFPFHEKDFEDITAQPSLEEKMETEDPLEDQQEADRALLSKSSMQTVMMVHQQLCLNFAQSLWYQQSLPSHQA
;
A
#
# COMPACT_ATOMS: atom_id res chain seq x y z
N PHE A 1 17.56 3.62 25.84
CA PHE A 1 18.37 4.56 25.04
C PHE A 1 19.52 3.88 24.27
N LEU A 2 20.63 3.49 24.90
CA LEU A 2 21.81 2.93 24.18
C LEU A 2 21.49 1.72 23.29
N PHE A 3 20.65 0.80 23.78
CA PHE A 3 20.18 -0.34 22.99
C PHE A 3 19.45 0.09 21.72
N LEU A 4 18.50 1.02 21.80
CA LEU A 4 17.76 1.54 20.65
C LEU A 4 18.67 2.23 19.63
N LEU A 5 19.65 3.00 20.11
CA LEU A 5 20.63 3.66 19.26
C LEU A 5 21.48 2.63 18.50
N LEU A 6 21.95 1.59 19.20
CA LEU A 6 22.69 0.49 18.58
C LEU A 6 21.83 -0.22 17.53
N THR A 7 20.56 -0.53 17.84
CA THR A 7 19.63 -1.13 16.88
C THR A 7 19.43 -0.26 15.65
N CYS A 8 19.29 1.08 15.81
CA CYS A 8 19.19 2.00 14.68
C CYS A 8 20.44 1.97 13.80
N LEU A 9 21.63 1.94 14.40
CA LEU A 9 22.90 1.88 13.67
C LEU A 9 23.04 0.56 12.91
N GLN A 10 22.78 -0.58 13.57
CA GLN A 10 22.81 -1.90 12.96
C GLN A 10 21.85 -1.99 11.77
N GLN A 11 20.61 -1.50 11.95
CA GLN A 11 19.65 -1.40 10.87
C GLN A 11 20.22 -0.55 9.75
N PHE A 12 20.66 0.69 10.02
CA PHE A 12 21.17 1.61 9.01
C PHE A 12 22.32 1.03 8.15
N PHE A 13 23.20 0.23 8.74
CA PHE A 13 24.27 -0.47 8.02
C PHE A 13 23.82 -1.73 7.27
N GLY A 14 22.55 -2.08 7.33
CA GLY A 14 21.93 -3.15 6.56
C GLY A 14 21.96 -4.53 7.22
N GLU A 15 22.31 -4.63 8.51
CA GLU A 15 22.19 -5.88 9.25
C GLU A 15 20.68 -6.25 9.38
N GLY A 16 20.22 -7.25 8.62
CA GLY A 16 18.83 -7.73 8.62
C GLY A 16 17.97 -7.34 7.41
N LEU A 17 18.54 -6.67 6.40
CA LEU A 17 17.82 -6.25 5.17
C LEU A 17 17.33 -7.45 4.32
N GLN A 18 17.96 -8.62 4.48
CA GLN A 18 17.61 -9.84 3.73
C GLN A 18 16.27 -10.47 4.13
N GLU A 19 15.71 -10.11 5.30
CA GLU A 19 14.52 -10.78 5.86
C GLU A 19 13.19 -10.10 5.48
N PHE A 20 13.21 -8.88 4.96
CA PHE A 20 12.02 -8.03 4.80
C PHE A 20 11.99 -7.27 3.48
N SER A 21 10.80 -6.80 3.07
CA SER A 21 10.68 -5.81 2.01
C SER A 21 11.39 -4.50 2.40
N GLU A 22 11.91 -3.77 1.42
CA GLU A 22 12.62 -2.50 1.64
C GLU A 22 11.76 -1.49 2.43
N THR A 23 10.46 -1.47 2.15
CA THR A 23 9.45 -0.64 2.83
C THR A 23 9.23 -1.04 4.28
N ALA A 24 9.11 -2.34 4.58
CA ALA A 24 8.96 -2.83 5.95
C ALA A 24 10.24 -2.59 6.77
N TRP A 25 11.41 -2.78 6.16
CA TRP A 25 12.70 -2.49 6.78
C TRP A 25 12.86 -1.00 7.09
N ARG A 26 12.57 -0.11 6.13
CA ARG A 26 12.55 1.34 6.35
C ARG A 26 11.55 1.73 7.44
N GLY A 27 10.38 1.10 7.45
CA GLY A 27 9.36 1.31 8.48
C GLY A 27 9.86 0.98 9.89
N SER A 28 10.54 -0.16 10.05
CA SER A 28 11.17 -0.55 11.32
C SER A 28 12.22 0.47 11.78
N LEU A 29 13.07 0.93 10.86
CA LEU A 29 14.08 1.96 11.16
C LEU A 29 13.44 3.28 11.62
N TRP A 30 12.41 3.76 10.91
CA TRP A 30 11.70 5.00 11.29
C TRP A 30 11.06 4.91 12.67
N VAL A 31 10.53 3.75 13.05
CA VAL A 31 9.98 3.51 14.40
C VAL A 31 11.09 3.67 15.45
N ASN A 32 12.23 3.02 15.25
CA ASN A 32 13.34 3.08 16.22
C ASN A 32 13.95 4.49 16.30
N ILE A 33 14.13 5.18 15.17
CA ILE A 33 14.60 6.57 15.14
C ILE A 33 13.62 7.49 15.87
N GLY A 34 12.32 7.35 15.63
CA GLY A 34 11.28 8.13 16.31
C GLY A 34 11.31 7.93 17.84
N LEU A 35 11.48 6.69 18.31
CA LEU A 35 11.65 6.38 19.74
C LEU A 35 12.90 7.01 20.33
N VAL A 36 14.03 6.97 19.61
CA VAL A 36 15.27 7.63 20.04
C VAL A 36 15.06 9.15 20.12
N GLN A 37 14.47 9.75 19.10
CA GLN A 37 14.21 11.19 19.06
C GLN A 37 13.31 11.63 20.23
N ILE A 38 12.24 10.89 20.52
CA ILE A 38 11.36 11.16 21.66
C ILE A 38 12.15 11.08 22.99
N GLN A 39 13.04 10.10 23.16
CA GLN A 39 13.86 9.97 24.38
C GLN A 39 14.91 11.08 24.54
N VAL A 40 15.48 11.58 23.44
CA VAL A 40 16.47 12.68 23.46
C VAL A 40 15.80 14.02 23.80
N TRP A 41 14.63 14.27 23.23
CA TRP A 41 13.93 15.55 23.35
C TRP A 41 12.91 15.60 24.49
N LEU A 42 12.80 14.52 25.27
CA LEU A 42 11.98 14.52 26.47
C LEU A 42 12.54 15.55 27.48
N PRO A 43 11.68 16.43 28.05
CA PRO A 43 12.09 17.33 29.12
C PRO A 43 12.73 16.59 30.30
N TYR A 44 14.01 16.80 30.60
CA TYR A 44 14.66 16.13 31.74
C TYR A 44 14.40 16.81 33.09
N THR A 45 13.98 18.06 33.07
CA THR A 45 13.77 18.88 34.28
C THR A 45 12.38 19.49 34.29
N ARG A 46 11.78 19.65 35.47
CA ARG A 46 10.51 20.35 35.65
C ARG A 46 10.58 21.86 35.41
N PHE A 47 11.80 22.41 35.39
CA PHE A 47 12.03 23.83 35.16
C PHE A 47 12.33 24.10 33.70
N ASP A 48 11.73 25.15 33.13
CA ASP A 48 12.01 25.59 31.76
C ASP A 48 13.43 26.21 31.68
N PRO A 49 14.36 25.59 30.92
CA PRO A 49 15.70 26.14 30.73
C PRO A 49 15.71 27.52 30.06
N ALA A 50 14.68 27.86 29.27
CA ALA A 50 14.57 29.14 28.58
C ALA A 50 14.32 30.31 29.55
N VAL A 51 13.65 30.05 30.69
CA VAL A 51 13.35 31.07 31.72
C VAL A 51 14.59 31.44 32.54
N LYS A 52 15.66 30.64 32.50
CA LYS A 52 16.95 30.94 33.18
C LYS A 52 17.47 32.35 32.85
N ARG A 53 17.31 32.80 31.60
CA ARG A 53 17.76 34.14 31.18
C ARG A 53 16.90 35.25 31.74
N GLU A 54 15.60 35.02 31.88
CA GLU A 54 14.68 35.96 32.50
C GLU A 54 14.99 36.17 33.98
N TYR A 55 15.24 35.09 34.73
CA TYR A 55 15.66 35.20 36.13
C TYR A 55 16.97 35.96 36.27
N LYS A 56 17.97 35.67 35.42
CA LYS A 56 19.23 36.43 35.40
C LYS A 56 19.00 37.93 35.15
N LEU A 57 18.12 38.26 34.22
CA LEU A 57 17.75 39.64 33.92
C LEU A 57 17.05 40.30 35.11
N LYS A 58 16.15 39.59 35.81
CA LYS A 58 15.49 40.08 37.02
C LYS A 58 16.51 40.41 38.11
N TYR A 59 17.41 39.48 38.44
CA TYR A 59 18.46 39.72 39.44
C TYR A 59 19.41 40.84 39.04
N ALA A 60 19.80 40.93 37.76
CA ALA A 60 20.65 42.02 37.29
C ALA A 60 19.98 43.39 37.42
N LYS A 61 18.65 43.48 37.19
CA LYS A 61 17.87 44.71 37.39
C LYS A 61 17.73 45.06 38.87
N GLU A 62 17.51 44.08 39.73
CA GLU A 62 17.44 44.28 41.18
C GLU A 62 18.79 44.77 41.74
N GLU A 63 19.90 44.15 41.31
CA GLU A 63 21.26 44.59 41.64
C GLU A 63 21.52 46.01 41.15
N LEU A 64 21.17 46.32 39.89
CA LEU A 64 21.31 47.67 39.34
C LEU A 64 20.55 48.70 40.18
N TYR A 65 19.31 48.41 40.55
CA TYR A 65 18.50 49.30 41.38
C TYR A 65 19.15 49.56 42.74
N GLN A 66 19.67 48.52 43.40
CA GLN A 66 20.37 48.66 44.68
C GLN A 66 21.62 49.54 44.56
N LEU A 67 22.44 49.32 43.53
CA LEU A 67 23.66 50.11 43.31
C LEU A 67 23.37 51.55 42.89
N GLU A 68 22.30 51.80 42.13
CA GLU A 68 21.84 53.16 41.79
C GLU A 68 21.30 53.89 43.02
N CYS A 69 20.63 53.19 43.94
CA CYS A 69 20.24 53.75 45.24
C CYS A 69 21.47 54.09 46.09
N GLU A 70 22.45 53.20 46.15
CA GLU A 70 23.72 53.44 46.85
C GLU A 70 24.48 54.63 46.25
N TRP A 71 24.55 54.73 44.92
CA TRP A 71 25.14 55.88 44.22
C TRP A 71 24.46 57.19 44.62
N LYS A 72 23.12 57.24 44.56
CA LYS A 72 22.33 58.42 44.94
C LYS A 72 22.52 58.80 46.42
N MET A 73 22.56 57.81 47.32
CA MET A 73 22.78 58.05 48.74
C MET A 73 24.16 58.67 49.00
N ASN A 74 25.19 58.15 48.33
CA ASN A 74 26.53 58.72 48.41
C ASN A 74 26.56 60.15 47.83
N ASP A 75 25.87 60.39 46.72
CA ASP A 75 25.80 61.72 46.09
C ASP A 75 25.14 62.75 47.02
N PHE A 76 24.01 62.39 47.63
CA PHE A 76 23.38 63.24 48.66
C PHE A 76 24.31 63.49 49.85
N SER A 77 25.04 62.48 50.32
CA SER A 77 26.01 62.65 51.40
C SER A 77 27.13 63.62 51.02
N SER A 78 27.68 63.50 49.82
CA SER A 78 28.69 64.43 49.28
C SER A 78 28.14 65.86 49.21
N GLN A 79 26.93 66.04 48.70
CA GLN A 79 26.28 67.35 48.61
C GLN A 79 26.05 67.98 49.99
N LEU A 80 25.63 67.20 50.99
CA LEU A 80 25.45 67.68 52.36
C LEU A 80 26.76 68.09 53.02
N HIS A 81 27.84 67.32 52.83
CA HIS A 81 29.13 67.57 53.46
C HIS A 81 29.98 68.63 52.75
N THR A 82 29.90 68.69 51.41
CA THR A 82 30.81 69.52 50.58
C THR A 82 30.09 70.55 49.72
N GLY A 83 28.76 70.49 49.62
CA GLY A 83 27.96 71.35 48.75
C GLY A 83 28.05 71.01 47.25
N ARG A 84 28.71 69.90 46.89
CA ARG A 84 29.02 69.51 45.50
C ARG A 84 28.66 68.04 45.23
N SER A 85 28.33 67.74 43.98
CA SER A 85 27.95 66.38 43.55
C SER A 85 29.18 65.51 43.34
N ILE A 86 29.02 64.19 43.51
CA ILE A 86 30.04 63.20 43.17
C ILE A 86 30.38 63.22 41.67
N GLU A 87 29.47 63.70 40.82
CA GLU A 87 29.66 63.79 39.37
C GLU A 87 30.48 65.03 38.96
N ASP A 88 30.76 65.96 39.88
CA ASP A 88 31.54 67.16 39.59
C ASP A 88 33.02 66.83 39.33
N GLU A 89 33.54 67.21 38.15
CA GLU A 89 34.92 66.96 37.73
C GLU A 89 35.97 67.50 38.73
N ALA A 90 35.64 68.58 39.45
CA ALA A 90 36.49 69.18 40.47
C ALA A 90 36.72 68.28 41.69
N LEU A 91 35.82 67.33 41.96
CA LEU A 91 35.94 66.35 43.04
C LEU A 91 36.54 65.03 42.58
N SER A 92 36.64 64.78 41.28
CA SER A 92 37.08 63.49 40.70
C SER A 92 38.36 62.94 41.33
N ASN A 93 39.33 63.80 41.66
CA ASN A 93 40.62 63.40 42.26
C ASN A 93 40.57 63.11 43.78
N TYR A 94 39.51 63.52 44.48
CA TYR A 94 39.35 63.39 45.94
C TYR A 94 38.25 62.38 46.33
N ILE A 95 37.61 61.76 45.34
CA ILE A 95 36.57 60.75 45.54
C ILE A 95 37.17 59.41 45.96
N HIS A 96 36.53 58.75 46.93
CA HIS A 96 36.95 57.43 47.40
C HIS A 96 36.93 56.38 46.25
N PRO A 97 37.96 55.53 46.10
CA PRO A 97 38.07 54.56 44.99
C PRO A 97 36.86 53.65 44.81
N HIS A 98 36.15 53.35 45.91
CA HIS A 98 34.90 52.58 45.90
C HIS A 98 33.84 53.16 44.96
N LEU A 99 33.69 54.49 44.90
CA LEU A 99 32.68 55.13 44.06
C LEU A 99 33.00 54.96 42.58
N ARG A 100 34.28 55.00 42.19
CA ARG A 100 34.69 54.70 40.81
C ARG A 100 34.36 53.24 40.45
N LEU A 101 34.69 52.29 41.33
CA LEU A 101 34.36 50.87 41.14
C LEU A 101 32.85 50.62 41.08
N LEU A 102 32.08 51.32 41.91
CA LEU A 102 30.61 51.27 41.91
C LEU A 102 30.05 51.76 40.57
N HIS A 103 30.54 52.90 40.07
CA HIS A 103 30.12 53.44 38.77
C HIS A 103 30.45 52.46 37.63
N GLU A 104 31.67 51.93 37.59
CA GLU A 104 32.05 50.91 36.59
C GLU A 104 31.17 49.66 36.66
N ARG A 105 30.81 49.21 37.88
CA ARG A 105 29.91 48.07 38.07
C ARG A 105 28.51 48.38 37.54
N ILE A 106 27.98 49.57 37.79
CA ILE A 106 26.70 50.04 37.26
C ILE A 106 26.71 50.02 35.72
N GLN A 107 27.76 50.56 35.08
CA GLN A 107 27.87 50.53 33.62
C GLN A 107 27.93 49.09 33.07
N ARG A 108 28.76 48.24 33.68
CA ARG A 108 28.83 46.81 33.32
C ARG A 108 27.47 46.11 33.47
N LEU A 109 26.71 46.41 34.51
CA LEU A 109 25.36 45.85 34.69
C LEU A 109 24.37 46.37 33.64
N LYS A 110 24.43 47.65 33.27
CA LYS A 110 23.59 48.22 32.19
C LYS A 110 23.86 47.52 30.86
N GLU A 111 25.14 47.30 30.53
CA GLU A 111 25.53 46.53 29.35
C GLU A 111 25.03 45.07 29.43
N GLN A 112 25.21 44.40 30.57
CA GLN A 112 24.72 43.04 30.79
C GLN A 112 23.20 42.95 30.63
N ILE A 113 22.43 43.86 31.22
CA ILE A 113 20.97 43.93 31.07
C ILE A 113 20.59 44.12 29.61
N SER A 114 21.27 45.01 28.87
CA SER A 114 21.02 45.23 27.45
C SER A 114 21.30 43.97 26.60
N SER A 115 22.29 43.18 26.98
CA SER A 115 22.64 41.93 26.29
C SER A 115 21.64 40.81 26.59
N LEU A 116 21.16 40.73 27.84
CA LEU A 116 20.23 39.72 28.31
C LEU A 116 18.81 39.98 27.79
N SER A 117 18.39 41.25 27.73
CA SER A 117 17.07 41.64 27.23
C SER A 117 16.86 41.24 25.77
N ARG A 118 17.90 41.35 24.93
CA ARG A 118 17.87 40.92 23.52
C ARG A 118 17.68 39.42 23.32
N LYS A 119 18.06 38.59 24.30
CA LYS A 119 18.08 37.12 24.18
C LYS A 119 17.01 36.43 25.03
N LYS A 120 15.99 37.17 25.47
CA LYS A 120 14.88 36.64 26.28
C LYS A 120 13.92 35.86 25.39
N ALA A 121 13.65 34.60 25.73
CA ALA A 121 12.59 33.83 25.11
C ALA A 121 11.23 34.36 25.58
N PHE A 122 10.26 34.44 24.67
CA PHE A 122 8.89 34.79 25.03
C PHE A 122 8.22 33.61 25.73
N ARG A 123 7.77 33.81 26.97
CA ARG A 123 7.00 32.84 27.75
C ARG A 123 5.85 33.58 28.47
N PRO A 124 4.58 33.38 28.08
CA PRO A 124 3.42 33.83 28.83
C PRO A 124 3.31 33.08 30.17
N PRO A 125 2.54 33.63 31.13
CA PRO A 125 2.40 33.04 32.46
C PRO A 125 1.67 31.69 32.47
N ALA A 126 0.86 31.40 31.44
CA ALA A 126 0.17 30.12 31.25
C ALA A 126 0.24 29.70 29.77
N PRO A 127 0.30 28.39 29.48
CA PRO A 127 0.37 27.27 30.43
C PRO A 127 1.75 27.12 31.09
N HIS A 128 1.80 26.42 32.22
CA HIS A 128 3.04 26.17 32.94
C HIS A 128 3.83 25.01 32.31
N TYR A 129 5.15 25.18 32.24
CA TYR A 129 6.05 24.16 31.73
C TYR A 129 6.02 22.84 32.52
N ASP A 130 5.69 22.89 33.83
CA ASP A 130 5.57 21.68 34.65
C ASP A 130 4.44 20.76 34.17
N CYS A 131 3.34 21.31 33.65
CA CYS A 131 2.25 20.53 33.06
C CYS A 131 2.74 19.79 31.80
N LEU A 132 3.45 20.48 30.90
CA LEU A 132 4.08 19.89 29.71
C LEU A 132 5.04 18.76 30.11
N TYR A 133 5.88 18.99 31.13
CA TYR A 133 6.78 17.97 31.66
C TYR A 133 6.00 16.73 32.10
N GLN A 134 4.97 16.90 32.93
CA GLN A 134 4.19 15.78 33.47
C GLN A 134 3.50 14.99 32.36
N GLU A 135 2.85 15.67 31.42
CA GLU A 135 2.16 15.04 30.30
C GLU A 135 3.12 14.32 29.34
N ALA A 136 4.28 14.91 29.03
CA ALA A 136 5.28 14.25 28.19
C ALA A 136 5.79 12.94 28.81
N HIS A 137 5.97 12.91 30.14
CA HIS A 137 6.34 11.68 30.85
C HIS A 137 5.19 10.67 30.92
N GLN A 138 3.97 11.14 31.14
CA GLN A 138 2.79 10.28 31.11
C GLN A 138 2.63 9.63 29.73
N TYR A 139 2.83 10.39 28.65
CA TYR A 139 2.80 9.90 27.28
C TYR A 139 3.82 8.78 27.03
N ILE A 140 5.09 8.96 27.42
CA ILE A 140 6.11 7.92 27.25
C ILE A 140 5.80 6.68 28.12
N ASN A 141 5.26 6.88 29.32
CA ASN A 141 4.95 5.76 30.20
C ASN A 141 3.67 5.00 29.81
N SER A 142 2.80 5.59 29.00
CA SER A 142 1.52 5.00 28.59
C SER A 142 1.50 4.66 27.09
N ILE A 143 1.40 5.67 26.22
CA ILE A 143 1.16 5.53 24.77
C ILE A 143 2.45 5.14 24.02
N ALA A 144 3.56 5.83 24.29
CA ALA A 144 4.85 5.61 23.63
C ALA A 144 5.81 4.73 24.44
N ARG A 145 5.26 3.80 25.23
CA ARG A 145 6.07 2.87 26.00
C ARG A 145 6.89 2.00 25.06
N VAL A 146 8.21 2.06 25.20
CA VAL A 146 9.18 1.40 24.30
C VAL A 146 8.84 -0.08 24.09
N SER A 147 8.58 -0.82 25.16
CA SER A 147 8.24 -2.24 25.08
C SER A 147 6.95 -2.50 24.31
N SER A 148 5.90 -1.71 24.53
CA SER A 148 4.62 -1.84 23.83
C SER A 148 4.73 -1.51 22.34
N VAL A 149 5.50 -0.48 21.99
CA VAL A 149 5.74 -0.11 20.59
C VAL A 149 6.57 -1.17 19.87
N GLN A 150 7.63 -1.67 20.51
CA GLN A 150 8.46 -2.73 19.96
C GLN A 150 7.70 -4.05 19.83
N ASP A 151 6.82 -4.38 20.76
CA ASP A 151 5.94 -5.55 20.68
C ASP A 151 4.98 -5.46 19.49
N LEU A 152 4.29 -4.32 19.31
CA LEU A 152 3.40 -4.12 18.16
C LEU A 152 4.17 -4.21 16.84
N LEU A 153 5.35 -3.58 16.76
CA LEU A 153 6.23 -3.68 15.60
C LEU A 153 6.68 -5.12 15.34
N ALA A 154 7.09 -5.85 16.37
CA ALA A 154 7.54 -7.23 16.25
C ALA A 154 6.41 -8.14 15.75
N ARG A 155 5.19 -7.99 16.27
CA ARG A 155 4.01 -8.76 15.81
C ARG A 155 3.66 -8.47 14.35
N LEU A 156 3.79 -7.21 13.90
CA LEU A 156 3.63 -6.84 12.48
C LEU A 156 4.71 -7.47 11.59
N LEU A 157 5.97 -7.42 12.02
CA LEU A 157 7.10 -7.96 11.27
C LEU A 157 7.08 -9.50 11.21
N GLN A 158 6.65 -10.18 12.28
CA GLN A 158 6.48 -11.64 12.30
C GLN A 158 5.52 -12.11 11.19
N PHE A 159 4.42 -11.39 10.96
CA PHE A 159 3.52 -11.68 9.86
C PHE A 159 4.21 -11.61 8.50
N LEU A 160 5.05 -10.60 8.28
CA LEU A 160 5.79 -10.41 7.02
C LEU A 160 6.86 -11.49 6.80
N ARG A 161 7.43 -12.08 7.87
CA ARG A 161 8.38 -13.21 7.78
C ARG A 161 7.72 -14.54 7.38
N GLY A 162 6.40 -14.60 7.24
CA GLY A 162 5.68 -15.80 6.85
C GLY A 162 5.24 -16.69 8.02
N GLU A 163 5.43 -16.25 9.27
CA GLU A 163 4.77 -16.84 10.44
C GLU A 163 3.28 -16.49 10.38
N ARG A 164 2.53 -17.26 9.59
CA ARG A 164 1.10 -17.03 9.40
C ARG A 164 0.37 -17.21 10.73
N PRO A 165 -0.37 -16.20 11.21
CA PRO A 165 -1.18 -16.35 12.41
C PRO A 165 -2.29 -17.37 12.15
N LYS A 166 -2.81 -17.92 13.25
CA LYS A 166 -3.79 -19.01 13.24
C LYS A 166 -5.11 -18.66 12.52
N SER A 167 -5.42 -17.37 12.31
CA SER A 167 -6.62 -16.90 11.61
C SER A 167 -6.45 -15.52 10.96
N LEU A 168 -7.21 -15.27 9.88
CA LEU A 168 -7.28 -13.96 9.21
C LEU A 168 -7.81 -12.85 10.14
N GLN A 169 -8.72 -13.21 11.06
CA GLN A 169 -9.28 -12.28 12.05
C GLN A 169 -8.20 -11.73 12.99
N ALA A 170 -7.20 -12.53 13.34
CA ALA A 170 -6.11 -12.08 14.21
C ALA A 170 -5.29 -10.95 13.57
N ILE A 171 -5.07 -11.01 12.25
CA ILE A 171 -4.35 -9.97 11.49
C ILE A 171 -5.19 -8.70 11.42
N GLN A 172 -6.50 -8.85 11.15
CA GLN A 172 -7.43 -7.72 11.12
C GLN A 172 -7.48 -6.99 12.46
N ASN A 173 -7.52 -7.74 13.57
CA ASN A 173 -7.48 -7.18 14.92
C ASN A 173 -6.17 -6.44 15.20
N LEU A 174 -5.04 -6.98 14.72
CA LEU A 174 -3.73 -6.35 14.86
C LEU A 174 -3.62 -5.04 14.05
N LEU A 175 -4.21 -4.98 12.85
CA LEU A 175 -4.32 -3.74 12.07
C LEU A 175 -5.25 -2.71 12.74
N ASN A 176 -6.33 -3.16 13.38
CA ASN A 176 -7.21 -2.29 14.17
C ASN A 176 -6.52 -1.78 15.45
N GLU A 177 -5.68 -2.61 16.08
CA GLU A 177 -4.82 -2.20 17.20
C GLU A 177 -3.86 -1.10 16.75
N GLU A 178 -3.17 -1.27 15.61
CA GLU A 178 -2.33 -0.23 15.02
C GLU A 178 -3.12 1.05 14.73
N ALA A 179 -4.31 0.95 14.15
CA ALA A 179 -5.14 2.12 13.84
C ALA A 179 -5.58 2.89 15.11
N SER A 180 -5.97 2.17 16.16
CA SER A 180 -6.32 2.81 17.44
C SER A 180 -5.11 3.43 18.13
N TRP A 181 -3.95 2.77 18.08
CA TRP A 181 -2.67 3.31 18.55
C TRP A 181 -2.30 4.60 17.80
N GLN A 182 -2.43 4.62 16.47
CA GLN A 182 -2.20 5.82 15.65
C GLN A 182 -3.11 6.99 16.05
N GLN A 183 -4.37 6.70 16.36
CA GLN A 183 -5.32 7.72 16.81
C GLN A 183 -4.91 8.31 18.16
N SER A 184 -4.43 7.49 19.11
CA SER A 184 -3.92 7.98 20.40
C SER A 184 -2.71 8.91 20.24
N HIS A 185 -1.76 8.57 19.35
CA HIS A 185 -0.63 9.45 19.02
C HIS A 185 -1.07 10.75 18.37
N HIS A 186 -2.05 10.68 17.46
CA HIS A 186 -2.59 11.87 16.81
C HIS A 186 -3.26 12.81 17.81
N GLN A 187 -4.09 12.28 18.72
CA GLN A 187 -4.76 13.06 19.77
C GLN A 187 -3.74 13.76 20.68
N PHE A 188 -2.71 13.06 21.13
CA PHE A 188 -1.66 13.66 21.95
C PHE A 188 -0.88 14.75 21.19
N ARG A 189 -0.52 14.51 19.92
CA ARG A 189 0.16 15.51 19.08
C ARG A 189 -0.70 16.76 18.90
N LYS A 190 -2.00 16.58 18.66
CA LYS A 190 -2.96 17.68 18.53
C LYS A 190 -3.03 18.50 19.83
N HIS A 191 -3.15 17.82 20.98
CA HIS A 191 -3.14 18.46 22.29
C HIS A 191 -1.86 19.27 22.54
N LEU A 192 -0.69 18.73 22.20
CA LEU A 192 0.59 19.45 22.30
C LEU A 192 0.63 20.72 21.45
N THR A 193 0.06 20.70 20.25
CA THR A 193 0.01 21.89 19.38
C THR A 193 -0.95 22.94 19.93
N GLU A 194 -2.10 22.53 20.45
CA GLU A 194 -3.16 23.44 20.87
C GLU A 194 -2.85 24.11 22.21
N GLU A 195 -2.54 23.33 23.24
CA GLU A 195 -2.31 23.86 24.59
C GLU A 195 -0.92 24.49 24.71
N TYR A 196 0.10 23.85 24.14
CA TYR A 196 1.48 24.18 24.46
C TYR A 196 2.25 24.91 23.35
N ALA A 197 1.57 25.47 22.33
CA ALA A 197 2.18 26.21 21.19
C ALA A 197 3.29 27.22 21.55
N VAL A 198 3.22 27.75 22.77
CA VAL A 198 4.16 28.67 23.43
C VAL A 198 5.58 28.10 23.63
N PHE A 199 5.75 26.79 23.61
CA PHE A 199 7.03 26.10 23.82
C PHE A 199 7.54 25.40 22.54
N PRO A 200 7.76 26.13 21.44
CA PRO A 200 8.12 25.53 20.15
C PRO A 200 9.44 24.76 20.22
N ASP A 201 10.39 25.21 21.04
CA ASP A 201 11.70 24.60 21.25
C ASP A 201 11.62 23.22 21.93
N ALA A 202 10.61 22.98 22.76
CA ALA A 202 10.40 21.67 23.38
C ALA A 202 9.48 20.77 22.54
N ILE A 203 8.45 21.35 21.94
CA ILE A 203 7.36 20.57 21.32
C ILE A 203 7.67 20.19 19.89
N ILE A 204 8.25 21.07 19.08
CA ILE A 204 8.51 20.77 17.67
C ILE A 204 9.41 19.53 17.53
N PRO A 205 10.53 19.39 18.26
CA PRO A 205 11.36 18.18 18.18
C PRO A 205 10.63 16.93 18.67
N LEU A 206 9.81 17.06 19.72
CA LEU A 206 8.99 15.96 20.25
C LEU A 206 7.95 15.51 19.21
N GLN A 207 7.19 16.44 18.63
CA GLN A 207 6.20 16.17 17.59
C GLN A 207 6.82 15.54 16.36
N ALA A 208 8.00 15.99 15.94
CA ALA A 208 8.73 15.38 14.83
C ALA A 208 9.10 13.92 15.14
N GLY A 209 9.52 13.61 16.37
CA GLY A 209 9.77 12.23 16.80
C GLY A 209 8.51 11.37 16.78
N ILE A 210 7.37 11.91 17.25
CA ILE A 210 6.07 11.23 17.18
C ILE A 210 5.65 10.98 15.73
N LEU A 211 5.84 11.94 14.83
CA LEU A 211 5.52 11.81 13.42
C LEU A 211 6.34 10.73 12.73
N GLN A 212 7.65 10.67 13.00
CA GLN A 212 8.53 9.61 12.47
C GLN A 212 8.09 8.23 12.97
N LEU A 213 7.75 8.14 14.26
CA LEU A 213 7.24 6.93 14.88
C LEU A 213 5.94 6.44 14.20
N GLN A 214 4.97 7.34 14.03
CA GLN A 214 3.71 7.07 13.35
C GLN A 214 3.92 6.66 11.88
N HIS A 215 4.79 7.35 11.16
CA HIS A 215 5.10 7.07 9.78
C HIS A 215 5.72 5.67 9.62
N GLY A 216 6.73 5.34 10.42
CA GLY A 216 7.38 4.04 10.37
C GLY A 216 6.41 2.89 10.63
N MET A 217 5.57 3.02 11.66
CA MET A 217 4.56 2.01 11.97
C MET A 217 3.53 1.86 10.84
N ARG A 218 3.09 2.98 10.24
CA ARG A 218 2.14 2.97 9.12
C ARG A 218 2.72 2.30 7.88
N LEU A 219 4.01 2.47 7.59
CA LEU A 219 4.68 1.77 6.48
C LEU A 219 4.62 0.26 6.69
N VAL A 220 5.00 -0.24 7.86
CA VAL A 220 4.94 -1.69 8.15
C VAL A 220 3.49 -2.20 8.09
N ALA A 221 2.53 -1.48 8.66
CA ALA A 221 1.12 -1.84 8.59
C ALA A 221 0.57 -1.85 7.15
N SER A 222 1.05 -0.94 6.29
CA SER A 222 0.67 -0.91 4.87
C SER A 222 1.18 -2.12 4.11
N GLU A 223 2.39 -2.59 4.41
CA GLU A 223 2.95 -3.83 3.85
C GLU A 223 2.18 -5.06 4.33
N VAL A 224 1.78 -5.10 5.60
CA VAL A 224 0.92 -6.16 6.16
C VAL A 224 -0.45 -6.16 5.47
N CYS A 225 -1.06 -4.97 5.28
CA CYS A 225 -2.30 -4.82 4.52
C CYS A 225 -2.15 -5.28 3.06
N ALA A 226 -1.05 -4.91 2.40
CA ALA A 226 -0.77 -5.30 1.02
C ALA A 226 -0.58 -6.81 0.91
N ALA A 227 0.16 -7.43 1.82
CA ALA A 227 0.35 -8.88 1.88
C ALA A 227 -0.96 -9.63 2.21
N LEU A 228 -1.84 -9.06 3.04
CA LEU A 228 -3.16 -9.63 3.34
C LEU A 228 -4.12 -9.55 2.14
N ARG A 229 -4.11 -8.43 1.42
CA ARG A 229 -4.97 -8.18 0.25
C ARG A 229 -4.40 -8.74 -1.05
N SER A 230 -3.12 -9.08 -1.07
CA SER A 230 -2.47 -9.74 -2.18
C SER A 230 -3.10 -11.11 -2.38
N PHE A 231 -3.94 -11.21 -3.40
CA PHE A 231 -4.50 -12.49 -3.87
C PHE A 231 -3.46 -13.31 -4.64
N VAL A 232 -2.28 -12.74 -4.91
CA VAL A 232 -1.28 -13.24 -5.86
C VAL A 232 0.13 -12.92 -5.38
N ARG A 233 1.01 -13.92 -5.29
CA ARG A 233 2.42 -13.68 -4.97
C ARG A 233 3.08 -12.84 -6.09
N PRO A 234 3.81 -11.76 -5.78
CA PRO A 234 4.44 -10.90 -6.79
C PRO A 234 5.40 -11.65 -7.72
N ALA A 235 6.16 -12.61 -7.20
CA ALA A 235 7.07 -13.44 -7.99
C ALA A 235 6.31 -14.32 -9.00
N ASP A 236 5.20 -14.93 -8.59
CA ASP A 236 4.40 -15.78 -9.46
C ASP A 236 3.71 -14.95 -10.57
N LEU A 237 3.24 -13.73 -10.23
CA LEU A 237 2.68 -12.79 -11.20
C LEU A 237 3.71 -12.32 -12.23
N THR A 238 4.91 -11.95 -11.78
CA THR A 238 5.98 -11.50 -12.67
C THR A 238 6.45 -12.62 -13.59
N ASN A 239 6.53 -13.86 -13.11
CA ASN A 239 6.80 -15.03 -13.94
C ASN A 239 5.71 -15.27 -14.99
N LEU A 240 4.43 -15.17 -14.61
CA LEU A 240 3.31 -15.30 -15.55
C LEU A 240 3.35 -14.20 -16.63
N LEU A 241 3.57 -12.94 -16.23
CA LEU A 241 3.66 -11.82 -17.17
C LEU A 241 4.87 -11.94 -18.09
N ALA A 242 6.02 -12.36 -17.56
CA ALA A 242 7.19 -12.65 -18.38
C ALA A 242 6.88 -13.78 -19.37
N ALA A 243 6.23 -14.86 -18.94
CA ALA A 243 5.89 -15.97 -19.82
C ALA A 243 4.91 -15.57 -20.96
N LEU A 244 3.97 -14.66 -20.69
CA LEU A 244 2.97 -14.19 -21.66
C LEU A 244 3.47 -13.06 -22.58
N LEU A 245 4.30 -12.16 -22.08
CA LEU A 245 4.65 -10.90 -22.75
C LEU A 245 6.12 -10.79 -23.14
N ALA A 246 6.98 -11.76 -22.77
CA ALA A 246 8.38 -11.71 -23.13
C ALA A 246 8.56 -11.68 -24.66
N PHE A 247 9.31 -10.69 -25.12
CA PHE A 247 9.69 -10.61 -26.52
C PHE A 247 10.66 -11.76 -26.86
N PRO A 248 10.44 -12.50 -27.96
CA PRO A 248 11.35 -13.54 -28.38
C PRO A 248 12.71 -12.92 -28.75
N SER A 249 13.73 -13.15 -27.90
CA SER A 249 15.08 -12.64 -28.11
C SER A 249 16.06 -13.78 -28.37
N VAL A 250 16.97 -13.59 -29.34
CA VAL A 250 18.03 -14.54 -29.68
C VAL A 250 19.22 -14.32 -28.75
N GLY A 251 19.01 -14.57 -27.45
CA GLY A 251 20.03 -14.42 -26.41
C GLY A 251 20.68 -15.76 -26.01
N CYS A 252 21.66 -15.70 -25.10
CA CYS A 252 22.44 -16.84 -24.61
C CYS A 252 21.60 -17.96 -23.95
N ALA A 253 20.32 -17.69 -23.68
CA ALA A 253 19.35 -18.61 -23.07
C ALA A 253 18.28 -19.10 -24.07
N PHE A 254 18.57 -19.10 -25.38
CA PHE A 254 17.70 -19.74 -26.37
C PHE A 254 17.90 -21.27 -26.37
N PRO A 255 16.84 -22.12 -26.32
CA PRO A 255 15.41 -21.83 -26.41
C PRO A 255 14.69 -21.94 -25.04
N THR A 256 14.39 -20.80 -24.42
CA THR A 256 13.61 -20.67 -23.18
C THR A 256 12.12 -20.99 -23.33
N TYR A 257 11.63 -21.24 -24.55
CA TYR A 257 10.20 -21.49 -24.81
C TYR A 257 9.63 -22.68 -24.04
N LEU A 258 10.44 -23.71 -23.76
CA LEU A 258 10.02 -24.84 -22.91
C LEU A 258 9.71 -24.36 -21.48
N ALA A 259 10.61 -23.57 -20.88
CA ALA A 259 10.40 -23.00 -19.56
C ALA A 259 9.18 -22.06 -19.52
N HIS A 260 8.91 -21.31 -20.60
CA HIS A 260 7.70 -20.50 -20.70
C HIS A 260 6.44 -21.38 -20.70
N ALA A 261 6.42 -22.46 -21.50
CA ALA A 261 5.32 -23.42 -21.53
C ALA A 261 5.09 -24.10 -20.17
N GLU A 262 6.17 -24.47 -19.46
CA GLU A 262 6.10 -25.04 -18.10
C GLU A 262 5.51 -24.04 -17.09
N ILE A 263 5.95 -22.77 -17.12
CA ILE A 263 5.42 -21.72 -16.25
C ILE A 263 3.93 -21.50 -16.52
N LEU A 264 3.52 -21.40 -17.79
CA LEU A 264 2.11 -21.20 -18.16
C LEU A 264 1.23 -22.39 -17.73
N CYS A 265 1.73 -23.63 -17.79
CA CYS A 265 0.98 -24.80 -17.32
C CYS A 265 1.04 -25.03 -15.79
N SER A 266 1.83 -24.23 -15.06
CA SER A 266 2.05 -24.47 -13.63
C SER A 266 0.83 -24.11 -12.77
N VAL A 267 0.68 -24.84 -11.65
CA VAL A 267 -0.37 -24.57 -10.65
C VAL A 267 -0.28 -23.12 -10.13
N ASN A 268 0.94 -22.57 -9.99
CA ASN A 268 1.14 -21.18 -9.55
C ASN A 268 0.50 -20.18 -10.50
N SER A 269 0.67 -20.34 -11.81
CA SER A 269 0.05 -19.48 -12.82
C SER A 269 -1.47 -19.56 -12.81
N VAL A 270 -2.03 -20.75 -12.60
CA VAL A 270 -3.48 -20.94 -12.45
C VAL A 270 -4.01 -20.30 -11.16
N GLU A 271 -3.27 -20.41 -10.06
CA GLU A 271 -3.60 -19.73 -8.79
C GLU A 271 -3.55 -18.21 -8.92
N VAL A 272 -2.55 -17.68 -9.63
CA VAL A 272 -2.42 -16.26 -9.98
C VAL A 272 -3.64 -15.79 -10.76
N LEU A 273 -4.02 -16.49 -11.84
CA LEU A 273 -5.21 -16.15 -12.63
C LEU A 273 -6.49 -16.20 -11.81
N ARG A 274 -6.66 -17.22 -10.98
CA ARG A 274 -7.81 -17.32 -10.06
C ARG A 274 -7.83 -16.18 -9.05
N GLY A 275 -6.66 -15.77 -8.55
CA GLY A 275 -6.49 -14.62 -7.67
C GLY A 275 -6.86 -13.29 -8.35
N LEU A 276 -6.40 -13.09 -9.59
CA LEU A 276 -6.75 -11.92 -10.41
C LEU A 276 -8.24 -11.85 -10.72
N LYS A 277 -8.87 -12.98 -11.07
CA LYS A 277 -10.32 -13.06 -11.30
C LYS A 277 -11.11 -12.70 -10.03
N LYS A 278 -10.70 -13.21 -8.88
CA LYS A 278 -11.29 -12.84 -7.57
C LYS A 278 -11.09 -11.36 -7.22
N PHE A 279 -9.95 -10.78 -7.59
CA PHE A 279 -9.69 -9.35 -7.41
C PHE A 279 -10.60 -8.50 -8.31
N SER A 280 -10.73 -8.86 -9.59
CA SER A 280 -11.60 -8.18 -10.55
C SER A 280 -13.06 -8.18 -10.08
N LEU A 281 -13.56 -9.33 -9.63
CA LEU A 281 -14.94 -9.48 -9.14
C LEU A 281 -15.24 -8.64 -7.88
N LYS A 282 -14.25 -8.38 -7.03
CA LYS A 282 -14.41 -7.53 -5.84
C LYS A 282 -14.40 -6.03 -6.13
N HIS A 283 -13.93 -5.64 -7.32
CA HIS A 283 -13.80 -4.24 -7.72
C HIS A 283 -14.81 -3.83 -8.80
N SER A 284 -15.60 -4.77 -9.34
CA SER A 284 -16.64 -4.52 -10.34
C SER A 284 -18.02 -4.16 -9.77
N ASP A 285 -18.14 -3.86 -8.47
CA ASP A 285 -19.39 -3.37 -7.84
C ASP A 285 -19.81 -1.95 -8.31
N SER A 286 -19.20 -1.41 -9.37
CA SER A 286 -19.58 -0.13 -9.99
C SER A 286 -20.01 -0.38 -11.44
N GLU A 287 -21.31 -0.60 -11.60
CA GLU A 287 -22.14 -0.28 -12.78
C GLU A 287 -21.49 -0.41 -14.17
N SER A 288 -21.12 -1.62 -14.57
CA SER A 288 -20.97 -1.94 -16.00
C SER A 288 -21.34 -3.40 -16.22
N GLU A 289 -22.64 -3.65 -16.34
CA GLU A 289 -23.13 -4.86 -17.01
C GLU A 289 -22.74 -4.77 -18.49
N GLY A 290 -22.04 -5.78 -19.00
CA GLY A 290 -21.89 -6.01 -20.45
C GLY A 290 -20.48 -6.01 -21.05
N ALA A 291 -19.42 -5.63 -20.32
CA ALA A 291 -18.05 -5.71 -20.86
C ALA A 291 -17.36 -7.02 -20.43
N GLU A 292 -17.11 -7.90 -21.39
CA GLU A 292 -16.31 -9.12 -21.22
C GLU A 292 -14.98 -8.81 -20.48
N GLN A 293 -14.69 -9.58 -19.43
CA GLN A 293 -13.53 -9.32 -18.57
C GLN A 293 -12.20 -9.50 -19.33
N PRO A 294 -11.22 -8.59 -19.16
CA PRO A 294 -9.93 -8.61 -19.85
C PRO A 294 -8.90 -9.61 -19.24
N CYS A 295 -9.36 -10.58 -18.44
CA CYS A 295 -8.47 -11.56 -17.81
C CYS A 295 -8.33 -12.79 -18.71
N PRO A 296 -7.10 -13.25 -19.02
CA PRO A 296 -6.94 -14.43 -19.86
C PRO A 296 -7.57 -15.66 -19.21
N THR A 297 -8.28 -16.46 -20.00
CA THR A 297 -8.90 -17.71 -19.53
C THR A 297 -7.85 -18.80 -19.35
N LEU A 298 -8.18 -19.82 -18.55
CA LEU A 298 -7.30 -21.00 -18.38
C LEU A 298 -7.04 -21.70 -19.72
N GLU A 299 -8.06 -21.77 -20.58
CA GLU A 299 -7.92 -22.20 -21.97
C GLU A 299 -6.81 -21.43 -22.70
N GLN A 300 -6.88 -20.10 -22.71
CA GLN A 300 -5.91 -19.27 -23.43
C GLN A 300 -4.49 -19.50 -22.91
N LEU A 301 -4.34 -19.72 -21.61
CA LEU A 301 -3.06 -20.06 -20.99
C LEU A 301 -2.52 -21.41 -21.49
N LEU A 302 -3.36 -22.45 -21.54
CA LEU A 302 -2.99 -23.79 -22.00
C LEU A 302 -2.68 -23.81 -23.50
N VAL A 303 -3.46 -23.11 -24.32
CA VAL A 303 -3.23 -22.98 -25.76
C VAL A 303 -1.92 -22.22 -26.02
N ASN A 304 -1.65 -21.13 -25.29
CA ASN A 304 -0.37 -20.42 -25.39
C ASN A 304 0.81 -21.30 -24.96
N ALA A 305 0.67 -22.08 -23.90
CA ALA A 305 1.70 -23.04 -23.48
C ALA A 305 1.98 -24.07 -24.59
N LEU A 306 0.94 -24.58 -25.25
CA LEU A 306 1.07 -25.50 -26.40
C LEU A 306 1.76 -24.85 -27.60
N LEU A 307 1.47 -23.58 -27.88
CA LEU A 307 2.14 -22.82 -28.94
C LEU A 307 3.61 -22.56 -28.61
N HIS A 308 3.96 -22.23 -27.37
CA HIS A 308 5.36 -22.09 -26.95
C HIS A 308 6.12 -23.41 -27.05
N LEU A 309 5.49 -24.53 -26.67
CA LEU A 309 6.07 -25.86 -26.85
C LEU A 309 6.30 -26.18 -28.34
N ARG A 310 5.34 -25.85 -29.22
CA ARG A 310 5.52 -25.97 -30.67
C ARG A 310 6.71 -25.14 -31.15
N CYS A 311 6.83 -23.88 -30.73
CA CYS A 311 7.97 -23.04 -31.07
C CYS A 311 9.30 -23.65 -30.59
N HIS A 312 9.33 -24.23 -29.37
CA HIS A 312 10.50 -24.91 -28.85
C HIS A 312 10.93 -26.08 -29.75
N VAL A 313 10.00 -27.00 -30.02
CA VAL A 313 10.26 -28.20 -30.84
C VAL A 313 10.67 -27.82 -32.26
N LEU A 314 10.01 -26.84 -32.88
CA LEU A 314 10.39 -26.35 -34.22
C LEU A 314 11.76 -25.68 -34.23
N SER A 315 12.11 -24.92 -33.18
CA SER A 315 13.42 -24.26 -33.08
C SER A 315 14.57 -25.24 -32.85
N ARG A 316 14.32 -26.34 -32.12
CA ARG A 316 15.31 -27.40 -31.89
C ARG A 316 15.37 -28.40 -33.03
N GLY A 317 14.29 -28.58 -33.78
CA GLY A 317 14.19 -29.58 -34.84
C GLY A 317 14.02 -31.02 -34.31
N GLU A 318 13.83 -31.21 -33.01
CA GLU A 318 13.58 -32.50 -32.37
C GLU A 318 12.60 -32.36 -31.20
N MET A 319 11.91 -33.46 -30.87
CA MET A 319 11.09 -33.55 -29.67
C MET A 319 11.84 -34.38 -28.62
N ASP A 320 12.53 -33.69 -27.71
CA ASP A 320 13.23 -34.33 -26.60
C ASP A 320 12.25 -34.91 -25.57
N GLN A 321 12.77 -35.75 -24.66
CA GLN A 321 11.95 -36.44 -23.68
C GLN A 321 11.18 -35.46 -22.76
N ASN A 322 11.77 -34.31 -22.43
CA ASN A 322 11.14 -33.28 -21.61
C ASN A 322 10.00 -32.59 -22.37
N SER A 323 10.21 -32.18 -23.63
CA SER A 323 9.14 -31.63 -24.48
C SER A 323 8.00 -32.62 -24.68
N LEU A 324 8.30 -33.90 -24.84
CA LEU A 324 7.29 -34.95 -24.99
C LEU A 324 6.48 -35.17 -23.71
N GLN A 325 7.12 -35.12 -22.54
CA GLN A 325 6.43 -35.16 -21.25
C GLN A 325 5.51 -33.95 -21.05
N LEU A 326 6.00 -32.75 -21.36
CA LEU A 326 5.19 -31.54 -21.28
C LEU A 326 4.04 -31.56 -22.30
N PHE A 327 4.27 -32.05 -23.52
CA PHE A 327 3.21 -32.23 -24.52
C PHE A 327 2.08 -33.12 -24.01
N ARG A 328 2.42 -34.29 -23.46
CA ARG A 328 1.43 -35.19 -22.85
C ARG A 328 0.69 -34.53 -21.70
N HIS A 329 1.42 -33.81 -20.84
CA HIS A 329 0.81 -33.09 -19.72
C HIS A 329 -0.18 -32.02 -20.19
N LEU A 330 0.19 -31.21 -21.19
CA LEU A 330 -0.67 -30.18 -21.78
C LEU A 330 -1.91 -30.78 -22.45
N CYS A 331 -1.75 -31.85 -23.24
CA CYS A 331 -2.90 -32.54 -23.84
C CYS A 331 -3.85 -33.07 -22.76
N GLN A 332 -3.31 -33.69 -21.69
CA GLN A 332 -4.13 -34.16 -20.59
C GLN A 332 -4.81 -33.01 -19.85
N ALA A 333 -4.12 -31.89 -19.61
CA ALA A 333 -4.70 -30.72 -18.97
C ALA A 333 -5.83 -30.11 -19.80
N ILE A 334 -5.66 -30.02 -21.13
CA ILE A 334 -6.70 -29.54 -22.05
C ILE A 334 -7.92 -30.48 -22.05
N ILE A 335 -7.70 -31.80 -22.07
CA ILE A 335 -8.79 -32.79 -22.01
C ILE A 335 -9.52 -32.70 -20.67
N ASN A 336 -8.79 -32.60 -19.55
CA ASN A 336 -9.40 -32.48 -18.22
C ASN A 336 -10.26 -31.21 -18.12
N GLU A 337 -9.81 -30.09 -18.68
CA GLU A 337 -10.61 -28.86 -18.73
C GLU A 337 -11.85 -29.03 -19.61
N TRP A 338 -11.75 -29.76 -20.73
CA TRP A 338 -12.91 -30.09 -21.56
C TRP A 338 -13.91 -31.00 -20.82
N ASP A 339 -13.45 -32.05 -20.16
CA ASP A 339 -14.29 -32.97 -19.38
C ASP A 339 -15.01 -32.24 -18.23
N GLU A 340 -14.30 -31.36 -17.52
CA GLU A 340 -14.86 -30.56 -16.44
C GLU A 340 -15.91 -29.56 -16.94
N GLN A 341 -15.68 -28.99 -18.13
CA GLN A 341 -16.65 -28.12 -18.80
C GLN A 341 -17.91 -28.88 -19.20
N GLU A 342 -17.76 -30.07 -19.78
CA GLU A 342 -18.88 -30.92 -20.20
C GLU A 342 -19.72 -31.34 -19.00
N ARG A 343 -19.06 -31.73 -17.90
CA ARG A 343 -19.72 -32.01 -16.62
C ARG A 343 -20.51 -30.82 -16.10
N CYS A 344 -19.93 -29.61 -16.13
CA CYS A 344 -20.62 -28.40 -15.70
C CYS A 344 -21.81 -28.04 -16.60
N ALA A 345 -21.72 -28.28 -17.92
CA ALA A 345 -22.82 -28.07 -18.85
C ALA A 345 -23.98 -29.03 -18.54
N GLN A 346 -23.69 -30.31 -18.36
CA GLN A 346 -24.69 -31.32 -17.97
C GLN A 346 -25.35 -30.99 -16.63
N GLU A 347 -24.60 -30.49 -15.64
CA GLU A 347 -25.17 -30.06 -14.36
C GLU A 347 -26.10 -28.85 -14.48
N ARG A 348 -25.78 -27.90 -15.37
CA ARG A 348 -26.66 -26.75 -15.66
C ARG A 348 -27.93 -27.20 -16.36
N GLU A 349 -27.82 -28.05 -17.38
CA GLU A 349 -28.98 -28.62 -18.06
C GLU A 349 -29.86 -29.45 -17.11
N ALA A 350 -29.24 -30.21 -16.19
CA ALA A 350 -29.96 -30.92 -15.13
C ALA A 350 -30.66 -29.95 -14.15
N MET A 351 -30.00 -28.84 -13.80
CA MET A 351 -30.59 -27.81 -12.96
C MET A 351 -31.75 -27.10 -13.67
N GLU A 352 -31.57 -26.70 -14.92
CA GLU A 352 -32.60 -26.06 -15.75
C GLU A 352 -33.80 -26.98 -15.99
N SER A 353 -33.56 -28.25 -16.33
CA SER A 353 -34.62 -29.25 -16.47
C SER A 353 -35.33 -29.54 -15.14
N SER A 354 -34.62 -29.48 -14.00
CA SER A 354 -35.26 -29.56 -12.68
C SER A 354 -36.09 -28.32 -12.36
N LEU A 355 -35.60 -27.11 -12.66
CA LEU A 355 -36.32 -25.84 -12.48
C LEU A 355 -37.58 -25.81 -13.35
N TYR A 356 -37.49 -26.27 -14.60
CA TYR A 356 -38.63 -26.40 -15.51
C TYR A 356 -39.69 -27.35 -14.96
N ARG A 357 -39.27 -28.48 -14.35
CA ARG A 357 -40.17 -29.45 -13.72
C ARG A 357 -40.88 -28.92 -12.48
N TYR A 358 -40.34 -27.90 -11.81
CA TYR A 358 -40.95 -27.26 -10.64
C TYR A 358 -41.72 -25.96 -10.97
N ARG A 359 -41.44 -25.30 -12.10
CA ARG A 359 -42.17 -24.09 -12.56
C ARG A 359 -43.64 -24.37 -12.88
N SER A 360 -43.96 -25.56 -13.38
CA SER A 360 -45.33 -26.00 -13.65
C SER A 360 -46.23 -26.15 -12.41
N LYS A 361 -45.67 -25.99 -11.19
CA LYS A 361 -46.41 -26.06 -9.91
C LYS A 361 -46.46 -24.75 -9.14
N SER A 362 -45.72 -23.71 -9.54
CA SER A 362 -45.83 -22.38 -8.91
C SER A 362 -46.93 -21.58 -9.58
N HIS A 363 -48.16 -21.73 -9.09
CA HIS A 363 -49.22 -20.76 -9.32
C HIS A 363 -48.75 -19.36 -8.89
N GLY A 364 -48.85 -18.39 -9.80
CA GLY A 364 -48.85 -16.98 -9.45
C GLY A 364 -47.66 -16.17 -9.95
N LYS A 365 -47.57 -15.98 -11.27
CA LYS A 365 -47.21 -14.69 -11.90
C LYS A 365 -47.48 -14.74 -13.42
N GLY A 366 -48.76 -14.56 -13.77
CA GLY A 366 -49.20 -13.58 -14.76
C GLY A 366 -48.76 -13.64 -16.23
N LEU A 367 -48.39 -14.79 -16.80
CA LEU A 367 -48.43 -15.01 -18.25
C LEU A 367 -49.04 -16.39 -18.51
N SER A 368 -49.93 -16.49 -19.48
CA SER A 368 -50.55 -17.76 -19.87
C SER A 368 -49.50 -18.66 -20.55
N GLU A 369 -49.58 -19.98 -20.36
CA GLU A 369 -48.77 -20.97 -21.11
C GLU A 369 -48.88 -20.73 -22.63
N GLU A 370 -50.06 -20.30 -23.09
CA GLU A 370 -50.31 -19.93 -24.48
C GLU A 370 -49.54 -18.69 -24.93
N GLU A 371 -49.28 -17.71 -24.06
CA GLU A 371 -48.53 -16.49 -24.41
C GLU A 371 -47.01 -16.73 -24.47
N GLU A 372 -46.50 -17.66 -23.65
CA GLU A 372 -45.09 -18.09 -23.70
C GLU A 372 -44.84 -18.98 -24.93
N ASP A 373 -45.75 -19.92 -25.20
CA ASP A 373 -45.71 -20.76 -26.40
C ASP A 373 -45.84 -19.92 -27.69
N GLU A 374 -46.66 -18.88 -27.69
CA GLU A 374 -46.78 -17.98 -28.84
C GLU A 374 -45.50 -17.14 -29.03
N LYS A 375 -44.82 -16.72 -27.96
CA LYS A 375 -43.51 -16.06 -28.05
C LYS A 375 -42.41 -17.02 -28.53
N GLU A 376 -42.40 -18.27 -28.07
CA GLU A 376 -41.48 -19.29 -28.59
C GLU A 376 -41.75 -19.63 -30.05
N PHE A 377 -43.03 -19.76 -30.42
CA PHE A 377 -43.45 -19.99 -31.79
C PHE A 377 -43.03 -18.83 -32.70
N ARG A 378 -43.23 -17.57 -32.27
CA ARG A 378 -42.76 -16.37 -32.99
C ARG A 378 -41.23 -16.27 -33.07
N ARG A 379 -40.48 -16.78 -32.09
CA ARG A 379 -39.01 -16.90 -32.17
C ARG A 379 -38.56 -17.95 -33.18
N ARG A 380 -39.26 -19.08 -33.28
CA ARG A 380 -38.95 -20.17 -34.22
C ARG A 380 -39.47 -19.92 -35.64
N PHE A 381 -40.54 -19.14 -35.77
CA PHE A 381 -41.17 -18.73 -37.02
C PHE A 381 -41.34 -17.20 -37.04
N PRO A 382 -40.28 -16.45 -37.40
CA PRO A 382 -40.36 -15.01 -37.58
C PRO A 382 -41.41 -14.63 -38.64
N PHE A 383 -42.05 -13.47 -38.50
CA PHE A 383 -42.99 -12.99 -39.50
C PHE A 383 -42.26 -12.72 -40.83
N HIS A 384 -42.58 -13.54 -41.85
CA HIS A 384 -42.10 -13.35 -43.21
C HIS A 384 -42.74 -12.14 -43.93
N GLU A 385 -43.59 -11.35 -43.27
CA GLU A 385 -44.22 -10.18 -43.87
C GLU A 385 -43.19 -9.17 -44.40
N LYS A 386 -42.04 -9.01 -43.71
CA LYS A 386 -40.91 -8.19 -44.17
C LYS A 386 -40.30 -8.70 -45.49
N ASP A 387 -40.36 -10.01 -45.77
CA ASP A 387 -39.84 -10.63 -46.99
C ASP A 387 -40.78 -10.48 -48.20
N PHE A 388 -42.03 -10.04 -47.99
CA PHE A 388 -43.05 -9.86 -49.04
C PHE A 388 -43.54 -8.41 -49.18
N GLU A 389 -42.92 -7.44 -48.49
CA GLU A 389 -43.26 -6.01 -48.57
C GLU A 389 -43.20 -5.46 -50.01
N ASP A 390 -42.37 -6.06 -50.86
CA ASP A 390 -42.20 -5.73 -52.28
C ASP A 390 -43.45 -6.05 -53.14
N ILE A 391 -44.30 -6.99 -52.69
CA ILE A 391 -45.42 -7.54 -53.46
C ILE A 391 -46.77 -7.03 -52.94
N THR A 392 -46.89 -6.72 -51.65
CA THR A 392 -48.16 -6.39 -50.97
C THR A 392 -48.36 -4.90 -50.71
N ALA A 393 -47.57 -4.02 -51.32
CA ALA A 393 -47.69 -2.56 -51.22
C ALA A 393 -48.97 -2.01 -51.90
N GLN A 394 -50.14 -2.36 -51.37
CA GLN A 394 -51.35 -1.54 -51.47
C GLN A 394 -51.60 -0.92 -50.09
N PRO A 395 -51.98 0.37 -50.01
CA PRO A 395 -52.19 1.03 -48.74
C PRO A 395 -53.47 0.50 -48.09
N SER A 396 -53.36 -0.41 -47.12
CA SER A 396 -54.47 -0.74 -46.22
C SER A 396 -54.53 0.25 -45.07
N LEU A 397 -55.75 0.54 -44.60
CA LEU A 397 -56.06 1.56 -43.59
C LEU A 397 -55.90 1.05 -42.14
N GLU A 398 -55.27 -0.10 -41.94
CA GLU A 398 -55.07 -0.72 -40.62
C GLU A 398 -53.69 -0.33 -40.08
N GLU A 399 -53.70 0.35 -38.93
CA GLU A 399 -52.51 0.82 -38.22
C GLU A 399 -51.60 -0.38 -37.90
N LYS A 400 -50.44 -0.47 -38.58
CA LYS A 400 -49.43 -1.52 -38.33
C LYS A 400 -48.94 -1.35 -36.89
N MET A 401 -49.29 -2.30 -36.04
CA MET A 401 -48.78 -2.40 -34.68
C MET A 401 -47.27 -2.63 -34.78
N GLU A 402 -46.47 -1.66 -34.33
CA GLU A 402 -45.00 -1.76 -34.30
C GLU A 402 -44.60 -3.00 -33.48
N THR A 403 -44.05 -4.02 -34.15
CA THR A 403 -43.48 -5.20 -33.50
C THR A 403 -42.00 -4.94 -33.26
N GLU A 404 -41.64 -4.88 -31.97
CA GLU A 404 -40.26 -4.73 -31.51
C GLU A 404 -39.36 -5.84 -32.09
N ASP A 405 -38.23 -5.44 -32.69
CA ASP A 405 -37.24 -6.37 -33.24
C ASP A 405 -36.52 -7.15 -32.12
N PRO A 406 -36.51 -8.50 -32.13
CA PRO A 406 -35.76 -9.30 -31.17
C PRO A 406 -34.32 -9.50 -31.67
N LEU A 407 -33.48 -8.46 -31.53
CA LEU A 407 -32.04 -8.55 -31.84
C LEU A 407 -31.15 -8.86 -30.62
N GLU A 408 -31.72 -9.06 -29.43
CA GLU A 408 -30.92 -9.22 -28.20
C GLU A 408 -30.50 -10.68 -27.87
N ASP A 409 -31.13 -11.71 -28.45
CA ASP A 409 -30.91 -13.10 -28.01
C ASP A 409 -29.77 -13.86 -28.74
N GLN A 410 -29.10 -13.27 -29.74
CA GLN A 410 -27.99 -13.96 -30.43
C GLN A 410 -26.68 -13.99 -29.61
N GLN A 411 -26.61 -13.30 -28.47
CA GLN A 411 -25.40 -13.25 -27.63
C GLN A 411 -25.32 -14.39 -26.59
N GLU A 412 -26.36 -15.18 -26.37
CA GLU A 412 -26.33 -16.25 -25.35
C GLU A 412 -25.70 -17.56 -25.81
N ALA A 413 -25.57 -17.79 -27.12
CA ALA A 413 -25.10 -19.05 -27.69
C ALA A 413 -23.57 -19.26 -27.65
N ASP A 414 -22.77 -18.22 -27.34
CA ASP A 414 -21.31 -18.27 -27.35
C ASP A 414 -20.67 -18.50 -25.95
N ARG A 415 -21.42 -19.04 -24.99
CA ARG A 415 -20.87 -19.44 -23.68
C ARG A 415 -20.15 -20.80 -23.68
N ALA A 416 -19.73 -21.29 -24.85
CA ALA A 416 -18.82 -22.43 -24.95
C ALA A 416 -17.40 -21.97 -24.54
N LEU A 417 -16.96 -22.38 -23.35
CA LEU A 417 -15.74 -21.91 -22.69
C LEU A 417 -14.43 -22.45 -23.31
N LEU A 418 -14.50 -23.40 -24.25
CA LEU A 418 -13.44 -23.67 -25.22
C LEU A 418 -13.91 -23.15 -26.57
N SER A 419 -13.27 -22.09 -27.06
CA SER A 419 -13.60 -21.54 -28.37
C SER A 419 -13.31 -22.59 -29.45
N LYS A 420 -14.19 -22.65 -30.46
CA LYS A 420 -13.97 -23.48 -31.66
C LYS A 420 -12.60 -23.20 -32.29
N SER A 421 -12.12 -21.96 -32.20
CA SER A 421 -10.80 -21.54 -32.69
C SER A 421 -9.64 -22.18 -31.91
N SER A 422 -9.74 -22.27 -30.59
CA SER A 422 -8.77 -22.93 -29.73
C SER A 422 -8.71 -24.43 -29.98
N MET A 423 -9.87 -25.09 -30.12
CA MET A 423 -9.92 -26.53 -30.45
C MET A 423 -9.24 -26.82 -31.78
N GLN A 424 -9.52 -26.02 -32.82
CA GLN A 424 -8.85 -26.15 -34.12
C GLN A 424 -7.33 -25.97 -33.99
N THR A 425 -6.89 -24.99 -33.19
CA THR A 425 -5.46 -24.76 -32.93
C THR A 425 -4.81 -25.95 -32.25
N VAL A 426 -5.44 -26.51 -31.21
CA VAL A 426 -4.94 -27.71 -30.51
C VAL A 426 -4.84 -28.89 -31.46
N MET A 427 -5.87 -29.15 -32.27
CA MET A 427 -5.86 -30.24 -33.25
C MET A 427 -4.75 -30.07 -34.29
N MET A 428 -4.59 -28.87 -34.85
CA MET A 428 -3.54 -28.60 -35.84
C MET A 428 -2.14 -28.77 -35.25
N VAL A 429 -1.90 -28.24 -34.04
CA VAL A 429 -0.58 -28.34 -33.38
C VAL A 429 -0.28 -29.79 -33.02
N HIS A 430 -1.25 -30.53 -32.47
CA HIS A 430 -1.10 -31.94 -32.17
C HIS A 430 -0.77 -32.75 -33.44
N GLN A 431 -1.53 -32.55 -34.52
CA GLN A 431 -1.28 -33.21 -35.80
C GLN A 431 0.13 -32.89 -36.33
N GLN A 432 0.55 -31.64 -36.32
CA GLN A 432 1.88 -31.23 -36.80
C GLN A 432 3.00 -31.87 -35.98
N LEU A 433 2.91 -31.82 -34.65
CA LEU A 433 3.94 -32.37 -33.78
C LEU A 433 4.04 -33.89 -33.89
N CYS A 434 2.90 -34.59 -33.92
CA CYS A 434 2.87 -36.04 -34.08
C CYS A 434 3.37 -36.48 -35.47
N LEU A 435 2.96 -35.84 -36.55
CA LEU A 435 3.34 -36.27 -37.91
C LEU A 435 4.80 -35.93 -38.25
N ASN A 436 5.31 -34.78 -37.82
CA ASN A 436 6.65 -34.33 -38.20
C ASN A 436 7.77 -35.01 -37.39
N PHE A 437 7.46 -35.45 -36.16
CA PHE A 437 8.47 -36.02 -35.25
C PHE A 437 8.23 -37.49 -34.90
N ALA A 438 7.18 -38.13 -35.45
CA ALA A 438 7.03 -39.58 -35.37
C ALA A 438 8.03 -40.27 -36.31
N GLN A 439 9.06 -40.86 -35.73
CA GLN A 439 9.96 -41.76 -36.45
C GLN A 439 9.43 -43.19 -36.36
N SER A 440 9.17 -43.81 -37.51
CA SER A 440 8.98 -45.26 -37.57
C SER A 440 10.28 -45.90 -38.04
N LEU A 441 10.62 -47.08 -37.51
CA LEU A 441 11.80 -47.85 -37.94
C LEU A 441 11.79 -48.19 -39.45
N TRP A 442 10.65 -48.01 -40.11
CA TRP A 442 10.37 -48.43 -41.48
C TRP A 442 10.27 -47.24 -42.45
N TYR A 443 10.13 -46.01 -41.92
CA TYR A 443 9.97 -44.78 -42.70
C TYR A 443 11.00 -43.76 -42.22
N GLN A 444 12.19 -43.80 -42.83
CA GLN A 444 13.18 -42.73 -42.71
C GLN A 444 12.91 -41.74 -43.85
N GLN A 445 12.36 -40.56 -43.53
CA GLN A 445 12.37 -39.46 -44.48
C GLN A 445 13.83 -39.10 -44.79
N SER A 446 14.19 -39.05 -46.07
CA SER A 446 15.48 -38.53 -46.52
C SER A 446 15.58 -37.06 -46.12
N LEU A 447 16.56 -36.72 -45.27
CA LEU A 447 16.84 -35.33 -44.92
C LEU A 447 17.06 -34.50 -46.20
N PRO A 448 16.42 -33.31 -46.34
CA PRO A 448 16.70 -32.42 -47.45
C PRO A 448 18.17 -32.00 -47.41
N SER A 449 18.79 -31.93 -48.59
CA SER A 449 20.22 -31.79 -48.88
C SER A 449 20.88 -30.46 -48.47
N HIS A 450 20.38 -29.79 -47.43
CA HIS A 450 20.93 -28.53 -46.91
C HIS A 450 21.58 -28.64 -45.52
N GLN A 451 21.70 -29.86 -44.98
CA GLN A 451 22.41 -30.15 -43.72
C GLN A 451 23.36 -31.35 -43.86
N ALA A 452 24.20 -31.34 -44.89
CA ALA A 452 25.38 -32.21 -44.99
C ALA A 452 26.66 -31.39 -44.80
#